data_AF-A0AAD9YUK6-F1
#
_entry.id   AF-A0AAD9YUK6-F1
#
_cell.length_a   1.000
_cell.length_b   1.000
_cell.length_c   1.000
_cell.angle_alpha   90.00
_cell.angle_beta   90.00
_cell.angle_gamma   90.00
#
_symmetry.space_group_name_H-M   'P 1'
#
loop_
_entity.id
_entity.type
_entity.pdbx_description
1 polymer ?
#
loop_
_entity_poly.entity_id
_entity_poly.type
_entity_poly.pdbx_seq_one_letter_code
_entity_poly.pdbx_strand_id
1 'polypeptide(L)'
;MMDSDDSDASETSVRDCITVAILPEDLAAAYTDSCRPERCDEATVRPHEEPGVEHGTPGSFTPFEVPEREADIGALPATPIDLFLRYVPYDVVDRWAEWTNAAGATAQRGPVRQHSRNL
;
A
#
# COMPACT_ATOMS: atom_id res chain seq x y z
N MET A 1 11.49 53.90 -35.94
CA MET A 1 10.48 53.03 -36.59
C MET A 1 11.26 51.88 -37.20
N MET A 2 11.20 50.64 -36.74
CA MET A 2 10.46 49.96 -35.69
C MET A 2 11.38 48.82 -35.21
N ASP A 3 11.43 48.60 -33.91
CA ASP A 3 11.95 47.38 -33.29
C ASP A 3 11.09 46.17 -33.67
N SER A 4 11.69 45.00 -33.82
CA SER A 4 10.98 43.70 -33.81
C SER A 4 11.97 42.63 -33.35
N ASP A 5 12.21 42.64 -32.04
CA ASP A 5 12.85 41.56 -31.30
C ASP A 5 11.76 40.52 -31.01
N ASP A 6 11.83 39.38 -31.70
CA ASP A 6 10.87 38.29 -31.56
C ASP A 6 11.19 37.55 -30.25
N SER A 7 10.43 37.89 -29.20
CA SER A 7 10.56 37.28 -27.88
C SER A 7 10.06 35.84 -27.94
N ASP A 8 10.99 34.90 -28.07
CA ASP A 8 10.77 33.48 -27.81
C ASP A 8 10.49 33.30 -26.31
N ALA A 9 9.21 33.42 -25.94
CA ALA A 9 8.71 32.98 -24.65
C ALA A 9 8.70 31.44 -24.63
N SER A 10 9.89 30.85 -24.51
CA SER A 10 10.02 29.49 -24.02
C SER A 10 9.52 29.50 -22.58
N GLU A 11 8.24 29.17 -22.41
CA GLU A 11 7.64 28.87 -21.12
C GLU A 11 8.45 27.74 -20.49
N THR A 12 9.41 28.10 -19.64
CA THR A 12 10.12 27.13 -18.82
C THR A 12 9.09 26.55 -17.86
N SER A 13 8.56 25.39 -18.20
CA SER A 13 7.78 24.54 -17.30
C SER A 13 8.60 24.37 -16.03
N VAL A 14 8.30 25.19 -15.03
CA VAL A 14 8.91 25.13 -13.71
C VAL A 14 8.40 23.83 -13.10
N ARG A 15 9.16 22.75 -13.29
CA ARG A 15 8.97 21.54 -12.48
C ARG A 15 9.28 21.96 -11.06
N ASP A 16 8.24 22.16 -10.27
CA ASP A 16 8.34 22.47 -8.85
C ASP A 16 8.81 21.20 -8.14
N CYS A 17 10.13 20.99 -8.15
CA CYS A 17 10.76 19.84 -7.53
C CYS A 17 10.94 20.12 -6.05
N ILE A 18 10.24 19.37 -5.20
CA ILE A 18 10.52 19.37 -3.77
C ILE A 18 11.92 18.80 -3.56
N THR A 19 12.84 19.64 -3.09
CA THR A 19 14.20 19.21 -2.75
C THR A 19 14.23 18.84 -1.28
N VAL A 20 14.29 17.54 -0.99
CA VAL A 20 14.49 17.04 0.37
C VAL A 20 15.98 16.89 0.60
N ALA A 21 16.53 17.68 1.51
CA ALA A 21 17.90 17.49 1.98
C ALA A 21 17.92 16.27 2.92
N ILE A 22 18.36 15.13 2.40
CA ILE A 22 18.58 13.92 3.21
C ILE A 22 19.99 14.02 3.79
N LEU A 23 20.11 14.12 5.11
CA LEU A 23 21.41 14.15 5.76
C LEU A 23 21.92 12.71 5.95
N PRO A 24 23.25 12.48 5.97
CA PRO A 24 23.82 11.15 6.18
C PRO A 24 23.36 10.48 7.48
N GLU A 25 23.12 11.25 8.53
CA GLU A 25 22.56 10.79 9.81
C GLU A 25 21.13 10.25 9.69
N ASP A 26 20.30 10.83 8.82
CA ASP A 26 18.92 10.38 8.59
C ASP A 26 18.91 9.00 7.92
N LEU A 27 19.86 8.77 6.99
CA LEU A 27 20.06 7.48 6.33
C LEU A 27 20.57 6.43 7.31
N ALA A 28 21.48 6.79 8.21
CA ALA A 28 22.02 5.89 9.22
C ALA A 28 20.95 5.49 10.26
N ALA A 29 20.05 6.40 10.62
CA ALA A 29 18.92 6.11 11.52
C ALA A 29 17.83 5.26 10.85
N ALA A 30 17.61 5.44 9.55
CA ALA A 30 16.66 4.65 8.76
C ALA A 30 17.18 3.23 8.44
N TYR A 31 18.50 3.01 8.49
CA TYR A 31 19.10 1.72 8.21
C TYR A 31 19.08 0.82 9.45
N THR A 32 18.19 -0.17 9.45
CA THR A 32 18.23 -1.30 10.38
C THR A 32 18.90 -2.50 9.71
N ASP A 33 19.53 -3.42 10.46
CA ASP A 33 20.08 -4.68 9.89
C ASP A 33 18.99 -5.53 9.19
N SER A 34 17.72 -5.23 9.45
CA SER A 34 16.54 -5.81 8.79
C SER A 34 16.07 -5.06 7.54
N CYS A 35 16.67 -3.91 7.20
CA CYS A 35 16.38 -3.19 5.96
C CYS A 35 16.91 -3.98 4.78
N ARG A 36 16.10 -4.91 4.28
CA ARG A 36 16.29 -5.44 2.94
C ARG A 36 15.88 -4.34 1.96
N PRO A 37 16.71 -4.04 0.94
CA PRO A 37 16.25 -3.24 -0.19
C PRO A 37 14.92 -3.83 -0.68
N GLU A 38 13.93 -2.97 -0.98
CA GLU A 38 12.70 -3.41 -1.64
C GLU A 38 13.10 -4.33 -2.79
N ARG A 39 12.77 -5.61 -2.67
CA ARG A 39 13.19 -6.53 -3.71
C ARG A 39 12.36 -6.19 -4.94
N CYS A 40 13.01 -6.07 -6.10
CA CYS A 40 12.29 -5.72 -7.33
C CYS A 40 11.17 -6.71 -7.68
N ASP A 41 11.23 -7.94 -7.15
CA ASP A 41 10.18 -8.97 -7.23
C ASP A 41 8.96 -8.73 -6.32
N GLU A 42 9.05 -7.83 -5.34
CA GLU A 42 7.96 -7.43 -4.43
C GLU A 42 7.46 -6.00 -4.69
N ALA A 43 7.98 -5.34 -5.74
CA ALA A 43 7.48 -4.05 -6.14
C ALA A 43 6.00 -4.16 -6.51
N THR A 44 5.14 -3.36 -5.88
CA THR A 44 3.76 -3.15 -6.32
C THR A 44 3.78 -2.31 -7.60
N VAL A 45 4.26 -2.92 -8.68
CA VAL A 45 4.20 -2.32 -10.01
C VAL A 45 2.74 -2.36 -10.43
N ARG A 46 2.27 -1.26 -11.03
CA ARG A 46 0.97 -1.25 -11.71
C ARG A 46 0.94 -2.46 -12.65
N PRO A 47 -0.09 -3.33 -12.58
CA PRO A 47 -0.23 -4.45 -13.50
C PRO A 47 -0.06 -3.97 -14.94
N HIS A 48 0.53 -4.81 -15.80
CA HIS A 48 0.78 -4.50 -17.20
C HIS A 48 -0.50 -4.46 -18.06
N GLU A 49 -1.65 -4.22 -17.43
CA GLU A 49 -2.95 -4.11 -18.06
C GLU A 49 -3.07 -2.75 -18.73
N GLU A 50 -3.49 -2.75 -20.00
CA GLU A 50 -3.80 -1.51 -20.70
C GLU A 50 -4.93 -0.79 -19.96
N PRO A 51 -4.89 0.55 -19.84
CA PRO A 51 -6.00 1.30 -19.27
C PRO A 51 -7.29 0.90 -19.96
N GLY A 52 -8.34 0.64 -19.18
CA GLY A 52 -9.66 0.37 -19.73
C GLY A 52 -10.06 1.48 -20.72
N VAL A 53 -10.49 1.08 -21.91
CA VAL A 53 -10.92 1.99 -22.99
C VAL A 53 -12.24 2.69 -22.64
N GLU A 54 -13.00 2.12 -21.70
CA GLU A 54 -14.20 2.71 -21.14
C GLU A 54 -13.84 3.90 -20.24
N HIS A 55 -13.79 5.08 -20.85
CA HIS A 55 -13.91 6.32 -20.11
C HIS A 55 -15.39 6.52 -19.73
N GLY A 56 -15.66 6.84 -18.47
CA GLY A 56 -16.98 7.31 -18.07
C GLY A 56 -17.40 8.50 -18.94
N THR A 57 -18.70 8.68 -19.17
CA THR A 57 -19.22 9.80 -19.97
C THR A 57 -18.66 11.12 -19.43
N PRO A 58 -18.12 12.03 -20.26
CA PRO A 58 -17.64 13.33 -19.79
C PRO A 58 -18.72 14.04 -18.97
N GLY A 59 -18.39 14.45 -17.74
CA GLY A 59 -19.34 15.07 -16.82
C GLY A 59 -20.25 14.11 -16.02
N SER A 60 -20.08 12.79 -16.14
CA SER A 60 -20.81 11.80 -15.32
C SER A 60 -20.22 11.58 -13.92
N PHE A 61 -19.06 12.16 -13.63
CA PHE A 61 -18.47 12.08 -12.31
C PHE A 61 -19.32 12.86 -11.31
N THR A 62 -20.03 12.12 -10.46
CA THR A 62 -20.69 12.68 -9.28
C THR A 62 -19.75 12.48 -8.10
N PRO A 63 -19.17 13.55 -7.54
CA PRO A 63 -18.34 13.42 -6.34
C PRO A 63 -19.12 12.75 -5.23
N PHE A 64 -18.49 11.81 -4.54
CA PHE A 64 -19.07 11.28 -3.31
C PHE A 64 -19.04 12.38 -2.25
N GLU A 65 -20.21 12.87 -1.86
CA GLU A 65 -20.35 13.85 -0.80
C GLU A 65 -20.04 13.17 0.54
N VAL A 66 -18.86 13.44 1.08
CA VAL A 66 -18.48 13.00 2.43
C VAL A 66 -19.09 14.01 3.40
N PRO A 67 -20.03 13.61 4.27
CA PRO A 67 -20.57 14.51 5.27
C PRO A 67 -19.44 15.07 6.13
N GLU A 68 -19.53 16.35 6.51
CA GLU A 68 -18.63 16.93 7.49
C GLU A 68 -18.78 16.15 8.81
N ARG A 69 -17.67 15.63 9.32
CA ARG A 69 -17.61 14.92 10.59
C ARG A 69 -16.68 15.70 11.50
N GLU A 70 -17.14 16.04 12.69
CA GLU A 70 -16.27 16.58 13.71
C GLU A 70 -15.12 15.58 13.97
N ALA A 71 -13.90 16.10 14.07
CA ALA A 71 -12.74 15.30 14.41
C ALA A 71 -12.82 14.91 15.90
N ASP A 72 -13.48 13.78 16.19
CA ASP A 72 -13.46 13.18 17.51
C ASP A 72 -12.18 12.35 17.68
N ILE A 73 -11.10 13.04 18.06
CA ILE A 73 -9.82 12.39 18.42
C ILE A 73 -9.95 11.88 19.86
N GLY A 74 -10.59 10.73 20.01
CA GLY A 74 -10.67 10.03 21.29
C GLY A 74 -9.29 9.63 21.81
N ALA A 75 -9.14 9.61 23.14
CA ALA A 75 -7.91 9.12 23.77
C ALA A 75 -7.65 7.65 23.38
N LEU A 76 -6.38 7.34 23.09
CA LEU A 76 -5.94 5.97 22.90
C LEU A 76 -6.16 5.17 24.20
N PRO A 77 -6.56 3.89 24.10
CA PRO A 77 -6.58 3.00 25.24
C PRO A 77 -5.22 2.92 25.95
N ALA A 78 -5.24 2.63 27.25
CA ALA A 78 -4.04 2.60 28.08
C ALA A 78 -3.03 1.53 27.65
N THR A 79 -3.49 0.44 27.02
CA THR A 79 -2.63 -0.64 26.55
C THR A 79 -2.86 -0.97 25.07
N PRO A 80 -1.84 -1.50 24.37
CA PRO A 80 -2.00 -1.97 22.99
C PRO A 80 -3.05 -3.08 22.84
N ILE A 81 -3.25 -3.92 23.87
CA ILE A 81 -4.21 -5.02 23.79
C ILE A 81 -5.66 -4.52 23.83
N ASP A 82 -5.92 -3.40 24.50
CA ASP A 82 -7.25 -2.80 24.53
C ASP A 82 -7.69 -2.28 23.16
N LEU A 83 -6.74 -1.85 22.31
CA LEU A 83 -7.03 -1.51 20.91
C LEU A 83 -7.48 -2.74 20.13
N PHE A 84 -6.76 -3.85 20.29
CA PHE A 84 -7.11 -5.11 19.62
C PHE A 84 -8.51 -5.57 20.02
N LEU A 85 -8.81 -5.59 21.32
CA LEU A 85 -10.12 -6.01 21.82
C LEU A 85 -11.26 -5.05 21.44
N ARG A 86 -10.97 -3.75 21.28
CA ARG A 86 -11.98 -2.75 20.86
C ARG A 86 -12.40 -2.90 19.40
N TYR A 87 -11.45 -3.20 18.53
CA TYR A 87 -11.67 -3.14 17.07
C TYR A 87 -11.76 -4.50 16.40
N VAL A 88 -11.32 -5.58 17.05
CA VAL A 88 -11.40 -6.93 16.49
C VAL A 88 -12.55 -7.69 17.17
N PRO A 89 -13.64 -7.97 16.43
CA PRO A 89 -14.75 -8.74 16.95
C PRO A 89 -14.33 -10.17 17.32
N TYR A 90 -14.90 -10.70 18.40
CA TYR A 90 -14.61 -12.05 18.87
C TYR A 90 -14.91 -13.13 17.81
N ASP A 91 -16.00 -12.99 17.06
CA ASP A 91 -16.41 -13.94 16.03
C ASP A 91 -15.41 -14.03 14.86
N VAL A 92 -14.65 -12.96 14.61
CA VAL A 92 -13.58 -12.96 13.60
C VAL A 92 -12.40 -13.78 14.10
N VAL A 93 -12.02 -13.60 15.37
CA VAL A 93 -10.93 -14.36 16.01
C VAL A 93 -11.29 -15.84 16.08
N ASP A 94 -12.53 -16.14 16.46
CA ASP A 94 -13.02 -17.50 16.60
C ASP A 94 -13.02 -18.24 15.25
N ARG A 95 -13.61 -17.64 14.20
CA ARG A 95 -13.56 -18.21 12.85
C ARG A 95 -12.15 -18.35 12.31
N TRP A 96 -11.26 -17.39 12.61
CA TRP A 96 -9.86 -17.49 12.22
C TRP A 96 -9.17 -18.67 12.92
N ALA A 97 -9.43 -18.87 14.22
CA ALA A 97 -8.92 -20.00 14.98
C ALA A 97 -9.46 -21.34 14.44
N GLU A 98 -10.75 -21.43 14.16
CA GLU A 98 -11.36 -22.62 13.53
C GLU A 98 -10.72 -22.92 12.18
N TRP A 99 -10.61 -21.92 11.32
CA TRP A 99 -10.04 -22.08 9.98
C TRP A 99 -8.58 -22.50 10.02
N THR A 100 -7.74 -21.85 10.84
CA THR A 100 -6.31 -22.16 10.95
C THR A 100 -6.08 -23.57 11.50
N ASN A 101 -6.86 -23.98 12.51
CA ASN A 101 -6.77 -25.32 13.08
C ASN A 101 -7.27 -26.40 12.11
N ALA A 102 -8.34 -26.12 11.36
CA ALA A 102 -8.84 -27.02 10.31
C ALA A 102 -7.88 -27.12 9.10
N ALA A 103 -7.25 -26.02 8.73
CA ALA A 103 -6.29 -25.97 7.63
C ALA A 103 -5.09 -26.89 7.88
N GLY A 104 -4.61 -26.96 9.13
CA GLY A 104 -3.58 -27.92 9.55
C GLY A 104 -3.98 -29.39 9.37
N ALA A 105 -5.26 -29.72 9.60
CA ALA A 105 -5.78 -31.07 9.37
C ALA A 105 -5.83 -31.44 7.87
N THR A 106 -6.12 -30.47 7.00
CA THR A 106 -6.10 -30.68 5.54
C THR A 106 -4.68 -30.68 4.93
N ALA A 107 -3.74 -29.93 5.52
CA ALA A 107 -2.35 -29.85 5.06
C ALA A 107 -1.53 -31.13 5.30
N GLN A 108 -1.96 -32.01 6.22
CA GLN A 108 -1.31 -33.32 6.43
C GLN A 108 -1.53 -34.30 5.25
N ARG A 109 -2.50 -34.04 4.36
CA ARG A 109 -2.61 -34.73 3.07
C ARG A 109 -1.78 -34.01 1.99
N GLY A 110 -0.49 -33.86 2.25
CA GLY A 110 0.45 -33.65 1.15
C GLY A 110 0.36 -34.83 0.16
N PRO A 111 0.68 -34.64 -1.13
CA PRO A 111 0.68 -35.74 -2.08
C PRO A 111 1.62 -36.83 -1.57
N VAL A 112 1.05 -38.00 -1.23
CA VAL A 112 1.83 -39.19 -0.87
C VAL A 112 2.60 -39.59 -2.12
N ARG A 113 3.85 -39.13 -2.23
CA ARG A 113 4.76 -39.63 -3.26
C ARG A 113 5.00 -41.11 -2.96
N GLN A 114 4.35 -41.98 -3.72
CA GLN A 114 4.46 -43.44 -3.63
C GLN A 114 5.84 -44.00 -4.03
N HIS A 115 6.92 -43.22 -4.02
CA HIS A 115 8.21 -43.67 -4.52
C HIS A 115 9.28 -43.44 -3.45
N SER A 116 9.44 -44.42 -2.57
CA SER A 116 10.62 -44.53 -1.71
C SER A 116 10.90 -45.99 -1.36
N ARG A 117 11.72 -46.59 -2.23
CA ARG A 117 12.66 -47.70 -1.98
C ARG A 117 12.09 -49.10 -1.74
N ASN A 118 12.12 -49.92 -2.79
CA ASN A 118 12.34 -51.36 -2.63
C ASN A 118 13.75 -51.57 -2.04
N LEU A 119 13.80 -52.36 -0.96
CA LEU A 119 15.00 -52.98 -0.41
C LEU A 119 15.54 -54.05 -1.37
#